data_AF-A0A4Q0QV50-F1
#
_entry.id   AF-A0A4Q0QV50-F1
#
_cell.length_a   1.000
_cell.length_b   1.000
_cell.length_c   1.000
_cell.angle_alpha   90.00
_cell.angle_beta   90.00
_cell.angle_gamma   90.00
#
_symmetry.space_group_name_H-M   'P 1'
#
loop_
_entity.id
_entity.type
_entity.pdbx_description
1 polymer ?
#
loop_
_entity_poly.entity_id
_entity_poly.type
_entity_poly.pdbx_seq_one_letter_code
_entity_poly.pdbx_strand_id
1 'polypeptide(L)'
;MNIDVTSHDSLERIADLVRQQHNSLDTTLLSPVDGFQTRTVTLETLMREVTECLAESFRHRPAQDFPMLYFACGKARVGSTALSNLFGMTGMPSYYQPLKAMLRDSLVGKALTPWIVPSAADEPNIFSKETIGPYVLAESLFNPLKLLIEAGYPRHRLHLIALDREPASALASWLEKLISRAPESTLLAHYVVAALSAVRVASYARQQGVPVTHYVYEVSKEAVSSVRVLFDRLGISGSFTENAVTSWREPGQEQANNARVIFPSEAAIYKVPNLHTSDSAYRYQRRVTTSLSQAQLDVLERCGVNDAYRASVAACVRDLDLNAATSAHLFGEWLATAA
;
A
#
# COMPACT_ATOMS: atom_id res chain seq x y z
N MET A 1 8.36 15.95 20.50
CA MET A 1 9.63 15.27 20.19
C MET A 1 9.96 15.58 18.75
N ASN A 2 11.17 16.03 18.43
CA ASN A 2 11.62 16.20 17.04
C ASN A 2 12.49 14.97 16.73
N ILE A 3 12.02 14.07 15.86
CA ILE A 3 12.76 12.83 15.56
C ILE A 3 13.54 13.06 14.27
N ASP A 4 14.85 13.23 14.40
CA ASP A 4 15.75 13.11 13.26
C ASP A 4 15.90 11.62 12.93
N VAL A 5 15.11 11.13 11.98
CA VAL A 5 15.07 9.71 11.58
C VAL A 5 16.30 9.27 10.77
N THR A 6 17.27 10.15 10.54
CA THR A 6 18.42 9.87 9.68
C THR A 6 19.64 9.30 10.39
N SER A 7 19.69 9.35 11.73
CA SER A 7 20.73 8.68 12.53
C SER A 7 20.35 7.23 12.87
N HIS A 8 21.35 6.36 13.05
CA HIS A 8 21.13 4.94 13.36
C HIS A 8 20.30 4.71 14.63
N ASP A 9 20.69 5.31 15.75
CA ASP A 9 19.99 5.17 17.04
C ASP A 9 18.55 5.71 16.96
N SER A 10 18.33 6.77 16.18
CA SER A 10 16.99 7.32 15.97
C SER A 10 16.11 6.41 15.09
N LEU A 11 16.69 5.72 14.11
CA LEU A 11 15.95 4.82 13.22
C LEU A 11 15.46 3.57 13.97
N GLU A 12 16.32 2.95 14.78
CA GLU A 12 15.92 1.79 15.59
C GLU A 12 14.85 2.21 16.61
N ARG A 13 15.01 3.38 17.24
CA ARG A 13 14.01 3.93 18.15
C ARG A 13 12.66 4.19 17.49
N ILE A 14 12.63 4.79 16.29
CA ILE A 14 11.35 5.00 15.60
C ILE A 14 10.75 3.67 15.14
N ALA A 15 11.56 2.70 14.71
CA ALA A 15 11.09 1.37 14.38
C ALA A 15 10.44 0.68 15.60
N ASP A 16 11.04 0.80 16.79
CA ASP A 16 10.46 0.32 18.05
C ASP A 16 9.12 0.99 18.35
N LEU A 17 9.06 2.33 18.26
CA LEU A 17 7.81 3.08 18.49
C LEU A 17 6.70 2.63 17.52
N VAL A 18 7.03 2.40 16.24
CA VAL A 18 6.09 1.92 15.22
C VAL A 18 5.60 0.51 15.55
N ARG A 19 6.51 -0.41 15.89
CA ARG A 19 6.13 -1.79 16.30
C ARG A 19 5.25 -1.81 17.55
N GLN A 20 5.54 -0.94 18.51
CA GLN A 20 4.77 -0.79 19.74
C GLN A 20 3.48 0.02 19.57
N GLN A 21 3.24 0.58 18.38
CA GLN A 21 2.10 1.48 18.11
C GLN A 21 2.01 2.64 19.12
N HIS A 22 3.16 3.18 19.51
CA HIS A 22 3.23 4.15 20.59
C HIS A 22 2.55 5.48 20.22
N ASN A 23 1.69 6.01 21.10
CA ASN A 23 0.88 7.22 20.86
C ASN A 23 1.70 8.48 20.54
N SER A 24 3.00 8.50 20.89
CA SER A 24 3.89 9.62 20.54
C SER A 24 4.07 9.79 19.03
N LEU A 25 3.81 8.75 18.22
CA LEU A 25 3.89 8.85 16.76
C LEU A 25 2.86 9.87 16.21
N ASP A 26 1.67 9.93 16.81
CA ASP A 26 0.58 10.77 16.33
C ASP A 26 0.81 12.26 16.67
N THR A 27 1.45 12.52 17.81
CA THR A 27 1.71 13.87 18.33
C THR A 27 3.12 14.40 17.99
N THR A 28 3.94 13.60 17.30
CA THR A 28 5.26 14.04 16.82
C THR A 28 5.10 15.14 15.79
N LEU A 29 5.86 16.22 15.98
CA LEU A 29 5.86 17.36 15.08
C LEU A 29 6.68 17.02 13.84
N LEU A 30 6.07 17.07 12.67
CA LEU A 30 6.70 16.78 11.39
C LEU A 30 7.13 18.11 10.77
N SER A 31 8.43 18.27 10.54
CA SER A 31 9.00 19.47 9.91
C SER A 31 8.80 19.48 8.39
N PRO A 32 8.85 20.66 7.74
CA PRO A 32 8.89 20.77 6.28
C PRO A 32 10.02 19.95 5.64
N VAL A 33 9.78 19.46 4.42
CA VAL A 33 10.72 18.64 3.63
C VAL A 33 10.62 19.03 2.15
N ASP A 34 11.64 19.71 1.61
CA ASP A 34 11.91 20.00 0.19
C ASP A 34 10.68 20.07 -0.74
N GLY A 35 9.70 20.90 -0.39
CA GLY A 35 8.47 21.09 -1.17
C GLY A 35 7.46 19.94 -1.14
N PHE A 36 7.84 18.74 -0.68
CA PHE A 36 6.91 17.65 -0.38
C PHE A 36 6.08 17.95 0.88
N GLN A 37 6.65 18.66 1.85
CA GLN A 37 5.89 19.17 2.99
C GLN A 37 6.30 20.62 3.21
N THR A 38 5.33 21.54 3.15
CA THR A 38 5.61 22.99 3.24
C THR A 38 5.26 23.59 4.59
N ARG A 39 4.62 22.80 5.47
CA ARG A 39 4.19 23.24 6.79
C ARG A 39 4.61 22.28 7.88
N THR A 40 4.79 22.82 9.08
CA THR A 40 5.01 22.04 10.30
C THR A 40 3.66 21.56 10.82
N VAL A 41 3.48 20.25 11.02
CA VAL A 41 2.19 19.66 11.42
C VAL A 41 2.39 18.35 12.18
N THR A 42 1.46 17.96 13.04
CA THR A 42 1.48 16.62 13.65
C THR A 42 0.76 15.61 12.76
N LEU A 43 1.09 14.32 12.89
CA LEU A 43 0.37 13.28 12.16
C LEU A 43 -1.11 13.28 12.53
N GLU A 44 -1.45 13.45 13.81
CA GLU A 44 -2.84 13.55 14.29
C GLU A 44 -3.61 14.68 13.61
N THR A 45 -3.04 15.88 13.54
CA THR A 45 -3.68 17.03 12.89
C THR A 45 -3.91 16.75 11.41
N LEU A 46 -2.90 16.20 10.75
CA LEU A 46 -2.96 15.86 9.34
C LEU A 46 -4.02 14.77 9.05
N MET A 47 -4.09 13.73 9.88
CA MET A 47 -5.12 12.69 9.75
C MET A 47 -6.51 13.27 9.98
N ARG A 48 -6.68 14.11 11.00
CA ARG A 48 -7.97 14.75 11.30
C ARG A 48 -8.48 15.57 10.12
N GLU A 49 -7.66 16.45 9.55
CA GLU A 49 -8.06 17.28 8.41
C GLU A 49 -8.51 16.44 7.20
N VAL A 50 -7.76 15.37 6.88
CA VAL A 50 -8.11 14.47 5.77
C VAL A 50 -9.40 13.70 6.07
N THR A 51 -9.55 13.18 7.29
CA THR A 51 -10.76 12.47 7.73
C THR A 51 -11.98 13.38 7.70
N GLU A 52 -11.89 14.60 8.22
CA GLU A 52 -12.99 15.57 8.25
C GLU A 52 -13.45 15.93 6.84
N CYS A 53 -12.52 16.20 5.92
CA CYS A 53 -12.83 16.45 4.52
C CYS A 53 -13.50 15.23 3.87
N LEU A 54 -12.94 14.02 4.07
CA LEU A 54 -13.53 12.80 3.51
C LEU A 54 -14.94 12.54 4.03
N ALA A 55 -15.18 12.79 5.33
CA ALA A 55 -16.46 12.58 5.99
C ALA A 55 -17.59 13.44 5.40
N GLU A 56 -17.28 14.59 4.78
CA GLU A 56 -18.28 15.42 4.10
C GLU A 56 -19.00 14.65 2.98
N SER A 57 -18.28 13.79 2.26
CA SER A 57 -18.84 12.97 1.18
C SER A 57 -19.57 11.71 1.67
N PHE A 58 -19.36 11.32 2.93
CA PHE A 58 -19.94 10.12 3.54
C PHE A 58 -21.12 10.46 4.45
N ARG A 59 -21.18 11.69 4.95
CA ARG A 59 -22.22 12.14 5.87
C ARG A 59 -23.60 11.96 5.26
N HIS A 60 -24.54 11.48 6.06
CA HIS A 60 -25.94 11.19 5.68
C HIS A 60 -26.14 10.06 4.66
N ARG A 61 -25.07 9.41 4.20
CA ARG A 61 -25.18 8.23 3.36
C ARG A 61 -25.43 6.99 4.22
N PRO A 62 -26.50 6.22 3.95
CA PRO A 62 -26.74 4.99 4.69
C PRO A 62 -25.76 3.89 4.25
N ALA A 63 -25.49 2.93 5.14
CA ALA A 63 -24.42 1.96 4.93
C ALA A 63 -24.59 1.10 3.67
N GLN A 64 -25.83 0.77 3.29
CA GLN A 64 -26.12 -0.02 2.09
C GLN A 64 -25.70 0.69 0.80
N ASP A 65 -25.67 2.01 0.79
CA ASP A 65 -25.33 2.78 -0.39
C ASP A 65 -23.83 2.73 -0.66
N PHE A 66 -22.98 2.43 0.33
CA PHE A 66 -21.54 2.26 0.12
C PHE A 66 -21.25 0.97 -0.64
N PRO A 67 -20.41 0.97 -1.68
CA PRO A 67 -20.02 -0.26 -2.36
C PRO A 67 -19.13 -1.13 -1.46
N MET A 68 -18.94 -2.40 -1.81
CA MET A 68 -17.86 -3.18 -1.21
C MET A 68 -16.53 -2.64 -1.73
N LEU A 69 -15.65 -2.21 -0.82
CA LEU A 69 -14.32 -1.71 -1.16
C LEU A 69 -13.26 -2.76 -0.85
N TYR A 70 -12.65 -3.28 -1.91
CA TYR A 70 -11.43 -4.07 -1.86
C TYR A 70 -10.23 -3.13 -1.77
N PHE A 71 -9.75 -2.94 -0.54
CA PHE A 71 -8.74 -1.95 -0.19
C PHE A 71 -7.35 -2.59 -0.08
N ALA A 72 -6.49 -2.38 -1.09
CA ALA A 72 -5.16 -2.95 -1.11
C ALA A 72 -4.13 -1.98 -0.53
N CYS A 73 -3.38 -2.36 0.51
CA CYS A 73 -2.44 -1.46 1.18
C CYS A 73 -1.15 -2.19 1.56
N GLY A 74 -0.02 -1.53 1.35
CA GLY A 74 1.32 -1.98 1.77
C GLY A 74 2.35 -0.86 1.61
N LYS A 75 3.62 -1.13 1.92
CA LYS A 75 4.71 -0.18 1.60
C LYS A 75 4.81 0.05 0.08
N ALA A 76 5.32 1.18 -0.37
CA ALA A 76 5.54 1.36 -1.81
C ALA A 76 6.45 0.25 -2.38
N ARG A 77 6.26 -0.06 -3.68
CA ARG A 77 7.01 -1.09 -4.44
C ARG A 77 6.63 -2.56 -4.20
N VAL A 78 5.51 -2.82 -3.53
CA VAL A 78 4.95 -4.18 -3.31
C VAL A 78 4.06 -4.72 -4.44
N GLY A 79 4.12 -4.14 -5.65
CA GLY A 79 3.31 -4.60 -6.79
C GLY A 79 1.84 -4.12 -6.80
N SER A 80 1.47 -3.17 -5.94
CA SER A 80 0.09 -2.67 -5.85
C SER A 80 -0.47 -2.08 -7.15
N THR A 81 0.37 -1.46 -7.99
CA THR A 81 -0.06 -0.93 -9.31
C THR A 81 -0.46 -2.04 -10.27
N ALA A 82 0.27 -3.16 -10.29
CA ALA A 82 -0.10 -4.30 -11.12
C ALA A 82 -1.45 -4.88 -10.67
N LEU A 83 -1.72 -4.88 -9.36
CA LEU A 83 -3.01 -5.29 -8.81
C LEU A 83 -4.13 -4.31 -9.22
N SER A 84 -3.88 -3.00 -9.23
CA SER A 84 -4.85 -2.00 -9.73
C SER A 84 -5.22 -2.24 -11.18
N ASN A 85 -4.23 -2.52 -12.03
CA ASN A 85 -4.50 -2.85 -13.43
C ASN A 85 -5.32 -4.13 -13.54
N LEU A 86 -4.97 -5.18 -12.79
CA LEU A 86 -5.72 -6.43 -12.76
C LEU A 86 -7.21 -6.21 -12.44
N PHE A 87 -7.53 -5.50 -11.35
CA PHE A 87 -8.93 -5.19 -11.00
C PHE A 87 -9.59 -4.24 -12.01
N GLY A 88 -8.85 -3.28 -12.58
CA GLY A 88 -9.35 -2.45 -13.68
C GLY A 88 -9.73 -3.27 -14.92
N MET A 89 -8.96 -4.31 -15.23
CA MET A 89 -9.20 -5.20 -16.37
C MET A 89 -10.40 -6.14 -16.17
N THR A 90 -10.88 -6.33 -14.93
CA THR A 90 -12.15 -7.04 -14.67
C THR A 90 -13.37 -6.13 -14.83
N GLY A 91 -13.16 -4.87 -15.21
CA GLY A 91 -14.22 -3.88 -15.33
C GLY A 91 -14.62 -3.23 -14.01
N MET A 92 -13.85 -3.40 -12.93
CA MET A 92 -14.08 -2.73 -11.65
C MET A 92 -13.46 -1.33 -11.63
N PRO A 93 -14.11 -0.30 -11.06
CA PRO A 93 -13.45 0.97 -10.78
C PRO A 93 -12.24 0.75 -9.86
N SER A 94 -11.05 1.13 -10.32
CA SER A 94 -9.79 0.92 -9.59
C SER A 94 -9.11 2.25 -9.27
N TYR A 95 -9.26 2.72 -8.04
CA TYR A 95 -8.73 4.02 -7.61
C TYR A 95 -7.24 3.94 -7.21
N TYR A 96 -6.45 4.86 -7.73
CA TYR A 96 -5.02 4.96 -7.47
C TYR A 96 -4.75 5.94 -6.32
N GLN A 97 -4.57 5.46 -5.09
CA GLN A 97 -4.11 6.25 -3.95
C GLN A 97 -4.95 7.50 -3.60
N PRO A 98 -6.30 7.41 -3.56
CA PRO A 98 -7.14 8.58 -3.36
C PRO A 98 -6.89 9.29 -2.03
N LEU A 99 -6.66 8.56 -0.94
CA LEU A 99 -6.49 9.12 0.41
C LEU A 99 -5.11 9.72 0.59
N LYS A 100 -4.11 9.10 -0.03
CA LYS A 100 -2.76 9.64 -0.02
C LYS A 100 -2.64 10.90 -0.87
N ALA A 101 -3.40 11.02 -1.97
CA ALA A 101 -3.47 12.27 -2.72
C ALA A 101 -4.03 13.41 -1.84
N MET A 102 -5.11 13.16 -1.10
CA MET A 102 -5.62 14.12 -0.10
C MET A 102 -4.58 14.47 0.96
N LEU A 103 -3.89 13.46 1.52
CA LEU A 103 -2.79 13.66 2.47
C LEU A 103 -1.72 14.61 1.93
N ARG A 104 -1.28 14.36 0.69
CA ARG A 104 -0.25 15.13 -0.01
C ARG A 104 -0.67 16.56 -0.28
N ASP A 105 -1.92 16.79 -0.68
CA ASP A 105 -2.44 18.13 -0.88
C ASP A 105 -2.47 18.91 0.44
N SER A 106 -2.87 18.28 1.55
CA SER A 106 -2.81 18.90 2.88
C SER A 106 -1.37 19.17 3.34
N LEU A 107 -0.39 18.29 3.04
CA LEU A 107 1.03 18.51 3.38
C LEU A 107 1.64 19.75 2.71
N VAL A 108 1.14 20.12 1.52
CA VAL A 108 1.60 21.30 0.77
C VAL A 108 0.70 22.52 0.94
N GLY A 109 -0.30 22.45 1.82
CA GLY A 109 -1.22 23.55 2.10
C GLY A 109 -2.23 23.84 0.99
N LYS A 110 -2.53 22.86 0.13
CA LYS A 110 -3.62 22.96 -0.85
C LYS A 110 -4.97 22.69 -0.20
N ALA A 111 -6.01 23.25 -0.80
CA ALA A 111 -7.39 22.91 -0.44
C ALA A 111 -7.64 21.41 -0.68
N LEU A 112 -8.18 20.74 0.33
CA LEU A 112 -8.56 19.34 0.25
C LEU A 112 -9.81 19.19 -0.63
N THR A 113 -9.84 18.14 -1.44
CA THR A 113 -11.02 17.70 -2.18
C THR A 113 -11.32 16.27 -1.76
N PRO A 114 -12.56 15.96 -1.32
CA PRO A 114 -12.88 14.62 -0.86
C PRO A 114 -12.86 13.62 -2.01
N TRP A 115 -12.44 12.39 -1.72
CA TRP A 115 -12.64 11.28 -2.66
C TRP A 115 -14.13 10.94 -2.74
N ILE A 116 -14.70 11.10 -3.94
CA ILE A 116 -16.10 10.75 -4.20
C ILE A 116 -16.22 9.26 -4.53
N VAL A 117 -16.86 8.52 -3.62
CA VAL A 117 -17.13 7.08 -3.75
C VAL A 117 -18.49 6.88 -4.44
N PRO A 118 -18.57 6.11 -5.55
CA PRO A 118 -19.82 5.90 -6.29
C PRO A 118 -20.86 5.15 -5.45
N SER A 119 -22.14 5.23 -5.82
CA SER A 119 -23.21 4.45 -5.18
C SER A 119 -23.02 2.95 -5.43
N ALA A 120 -23.37 2.12 -4.44
CA ALA A 120 -23.40 0.67 -4.57
C ALA A 120 -24.42 0.18 -5.61
N ALA A 121 -25.41 1.01 -5.95
CA ALA A 121 -26.37 0.71 -7.02
C ALA A 121 -25.70 0.77 -8.41
N ASP A 122 -24.77 1.71 -8.60
CA ASP A 122 -24.06 1.90 -9.88
C ASP A 122 -22.84 0.98 -9.96
N GLU A 123 -22.07 0.92 -8.86
CA GLU A 123 -20.81 0.19 -8.77
C GLU A 123 -20.80 -0.63 -7.47
N PRO A 124 -21.35 -1.85 -7.44
CA PRO A 124 -21.49 -2.62 -6.20
C PRO A 124 -20.16 -2.99 -5.55
N ASN A 125 -19.09 -3.06 -6.35
CA ASN A 125 -17.73 -3.37 -5.92
C ASN A 125 -16.76 -2.35 -6.51
N ILE A 126 -15.82 -1.88 -5.70
CA ILE A 126 -14.72 -1.02 -6.13
C ILE A 126 -13.40 -1.54 -5.57
N PHE A 127 -12.31 -1.23 -6.26
CA PHE A 127 -10.96 -1.47 -5.80
C PHE A 127 -10.26 -0.14 -5.53
N SER A 128 -9.47 -0.06 -4.47
CA SER A 128 -8.56 1.06 -4.26
C SER A 128 -7.23 0.55 -3.75
N LYS A 129 -6.14 1.08 -4.30
CA LYS A 129 -4.81 0.85 -3.74
C LYS A 129 -4.35 2.05 -2.93
N GLU A 130 -3.61 1.77 -1.85
CA GLU A 130 -2.80 2.73 -1.13
C GLU A 130 -1.37 2.23 -0.95
N THR A 131 -0.43 3.16 -0.79
CA THR A 131 0.94 2.82 -0.44
C THR A 131 1.49 3.72 0.65
N ILE A 132 2.22 3.11 1.58
CA ILE A 132 2.92 3.79 2.66
C ILE A 132 4.32 4.21 2.17
N GLY A 133 4.74 5.43 2.55
CA GLY A 133 5.90 6.18 2.07
C GLY A 133 5.70 6.73 0.65
N PRO A 134 6.69 7.38 0.00
CA PRO A 134 8.10 7.29 0.36
C PRO A 134 8.78 8.61 0.75
N TYR A 135 8.20 9.78 0.47
CA TYR A 135 8.98 11.02 0.45
C TYR A 135 9.09 11.68 1.81
N VAL A 136 8.03 11.63 2.61
CA VAL A 136 8.03 12.21 3.96
C VAL A 136 7.63 11.20 5.02
N LEU A 137 8.03 11.46 6.27
CA LEU A 137 7.69 10.62 7.41
C LEU A 137 6.17 10.51 7.61
N ALA A 138 5.41 11.58 7.29
CA ALA A 138 3.95 11.56 7.33
C ALA A 138 3.36 10.45 6.42
N GLU A 139 3.83 10.36 5.17
CA GLU A 139 3.46 9.29 4.23
C GLU A 139 3.91 7.92 4.74
N SER A 140 4.94 7.85 5.58
CA SER A 140 5.47 6.58 6.09
C SER A 140 4.75 6.09 7.35
N LEU A 141 4.03 6.97 8.05
CA LEU A 141 3.32 6.67 9.30
C LEU A 141 1.80 6.63 9.16
N PHE A 142 1.21 7.27 8.13
CA PHE A 142 -0.24 7.36 8.01
C PHE A 142 -0.92 5.99 7.86
N ASN A 143 -2.12 5.88 8.42
CA ASN A 143 -2.97 4.71 8.29
C ASN A 143 -4.19 5.06 7.44
N PRO A 144 -4.20 4.74 6.13
CA PRO A 144 -5.30 5.11 5.26
C PRO A 144 -6.62 4.39 5.60
N LEU A 145 -6.57 3.18 6.17
CA LEU A 145 -7.78 2.47 6.58
C LEU A 145 -8.47 3.18 7.77
N LYS A 146 -7.67 3.72 8.70
CA LYS A 146 -8.17 4.54 9.81
C LYS A 146 -8.96 5.76 9.30
N LEU A 147 -8.43 6.45 8.28
CA LEU A 147 -9.11 7.58 7.64
C LEU A 147 -10.50 7.17 7.09
N LEU A 148 -10.59 6.04 6.39
CA LEU A 148 -11.87 5.55 5.83
C LEU A 148 -12.90 5.26 6.93
N ILE A 149 -12.50 4.51 7.95
CA ILE A 149 -13.40 4.08 9.02
C ILE A 149 -13.86 5.28 9.84
N GLU A 150 -12.95 6.18 10.21
CA GLU A 150 -13.27 7.37 11.00
C GLU A 150 -14.08 8.39 10.21
N ALA A 151 -13.92 8.45 8.88
CA ALA A 151 -14.77 9.28 8.02
C ALA A 151 -16.20 8.72 7.86
N GLY A 152 -16.45 7.47 8.28
CA GLY A 152 -17.77 6.85 8.26
C GLY A 152 -17.98 5.77 7.20
N TYR A 153 -16.93 5.27 6.54
CA TYR A 153 -17.06 4.13 5.63
C TYR A 153 -17.48 2.88 6.42
N PRO A 154 -18.56 2.16 6.04
CA PRO A 154 -19.04 1.03 6.82
C PRO A 154 -18.02 -0.12 6.86
N ARG A 155 -17.64 -0.56 8.06
CA ARG A 155 -16.62 -1.62 8.26
C ARG A 155 -16.95 -2.94 7.57
N HIS A 156 -18.23 -3.33 7.52
CA HIS A 156 -18.69 -4.54 6.82
C HIS A 156 -18.73 -4.39 5.29
N ARG A 157 -18.42 -3.20 4.76
CA ARG A 157 -18.24 -2.89 3.33
C ARG A 157 -16.76 -2.70 2.97
N LEU A 158 -15.85 -3.12 3.84
CA LEU A 158 -14.40 -3.06 3.62
C LEU A 158 -13.82 -4.47 3.62
N HIS A 159 -12.87 -4.72 2.73
CA HIS A 159 -11.97 -5.87 2.79
C HIS A 159 -10.54 -5.40 2.53
N LEU A 160 -9.63 -5.62 3.48
CA LEU A 160 -8.22 -5.26 3.33
C LEU A 160 -7.46 -6.36 2.58
N ILE A 161 -6.80 -6.00 1.48
CA ILE A 161 -5.78 -6.83 0.85
C ILE A 161 -4.42 -6.31 1.33
N ALA A 162 -3.85 -6.98 2.33
CA ALA A 162 -2.56 -6.60 2.92
C ALA A 162 -1.43 -7.02 1.97
N LEU A 163 -0.74 -6.04 1.40
CA LEU A 163 0.29 -6.25 0.39
C LEU A 163 1.68 -6.19 1.02
N ASP A 164 2.53 -7.12 0.60
CA ASP A 164 3.94 -7.08 0.95
C ASP A 164 4.82 -7.66 -0.17
N ARG A 165 6.14 -7.54 -0.01
CA ARG A 165 7.15 -8.03 -0.94
C ARG A 165 8.47 -8.20 -0.20
N GLU A 166 9.27 -9.16 -0.65
CA GLU A 166 10.60 -9.44 -0.12
C GLU A 166 11.41 -8.15 0.13
N PRO A 167 11.88 -7.92 1.37
CA PRO A 167 12.40 -6.62 1.79
C PRO A 167 13.59 -6.10 0.98
N ALA A 168 14.56 -6.94 0.61
CA ALA A 168 15.69 -6.48 -0.19
C ALA A 168 15.23 -6.10 -1.62
N SER A 169 14.38 -6.91 -2.24
CA SER A 169 13.82 -6.67 -3.57
C SER A 169 13.01 -5.39 -3.64
N ALA A 170 12.18 -5.14 -2.61
CA ALA A 170 11.39 -3.91 -2.51
C ALA A 170 12.28 -2.68 -2.24
N LEU A 171 13.30 -2.79 -1.38
CA LEU A 171 14.25 -1.70 -1.11
C LEU A 171 15.08 -1.34 -2.35
N ALA A 172 15.58 -2.34 -3.08
CA ALA A 172 16.30 -2.10 -4.33
C ALA A 172 15.44 -1.33 -5.35
N SER A 173 14.18 -1.75 -5.53
CA SER A 173 13.25 -1.01 -6.42
C SER A 173 12.88 0.37 -5.88
N TRP A 174 12.84 0.54 -4.55
CA TRP A 174 12.56 1.81 -3.90
C TRP A 174 13.67 2.82 -4.16
N LEU A 175 14.93 2.44 -3.90
CA LEU A 175 16.09 3.28 -4.15
C LEU A 175 16.24 3.59 -5.64
N GLU A 176 16.17 2.58 -6.52
CA GLU A 176 16.26 2.74 -7.98
C GLU A 176 15.29 3.82 -8.50
N LYS A 177 14.07 3.87 -7.97
CA LYS A 177 13.02 4.77 -8.46
C LYS A 177 13.01 6.16 -7.81
N LEU A 178 13.60 6.31 -6.62
CA LEU A 178 13.35 7.47 -5.77
C LEU A 178 14.61 8.23 -5.38
N ILE A 179 15.80 7.67 -5.59
CA ILE A 179 17.08 8.29 -5.18
C ILE A 179 17.32 9.67 -5.82
N SER A 180 16.74 9.94 -6.99
CA SER A 180 16.82 11.26 -7.63
C SER A 180 15.93 12.33 -6.98
N ARG A 181 15.10 11.95 -6.00
CA ARG A 181 14.09 12.81 -5.37
C ARG A 181 14.36 13.05 -3.88
N ALA A 182 15.10 12.18 -3.21
CA ALA A 182 15.46 12.32 -1.80
C ALA A 182 16.77 11.57 -1.50
N PRO A 183 17.53 11.99 -0.47
CA PRO A 183 18.76 11.31 -0.07
C PRO A 183 18.54 9.84 0.30
N GLU A 184 19.56 9.00 0.07
CA GLU A 184 19.51 7.56 0.32
C GLU A 184 19.16 7.21 1.78
N SER A 185 19.80 7.89 2.74
CA SER A 185 19.57 7.68 4.17
C SER A 185 18.12 7.97 4.57
N THR A 186 17.56 9.06 4.06
CA THR A 186 16.14 9.42 4.24
C THR A 186 15.23 8.36 3.64
N LEU A 187 15.51 7.90 2.43
CA LEU A 187 14.72 6.86 1.76
C LEU A 187 14.78 5.53 2.50
N LEU A 188 15.94 5.15 3.06
CA LEU A 188 16.08 3.94 3.88
C LEU A 188 15.26 4.06 5.18
N ALA A 189 15.34 5.19 5.87
CA ALA A 189 14.57 5.44 7.08
C ALA A 189 13.05 5.37 6.81
N HIS A 190 12.58 6.05 5.77
CA HIS A 190 11.18 6.00 5.36
C HIS A 190 10.75 4.61 4.91
N TYR A 191 11.64 3.84 4.26
CA TYR A 191 11.36 2.46 3.87
C TYR A 191 11.09 1.57 5.09
N VAL A 192 11.96 1.63 6.10
CA VAL A 192 11.79 0.88 7.36
C VAL A 192 10.49 1.25 8.05
N VAL A 193 10.23 2.55 8.22
CA VAL A 193 9.01 3.04 8.87
C VAL A 193 7.77 2.62 8.07
N ALA A 194 7.80 2.72 6.74
CA ALA A 194 6.69 2.34 5.88
C ALA A 194 6.40 0.83 5.94
N ALA A 195 7.43 -0.01 5.97
CA ALA A 195 7.28 -1.45 6.08
C ALA A 195 6.60 -1.85 7.39
N LEU A 196 7.04 -1.27 8.50
CA LEU A 196 6.46 -1.54 9.82
C LEU A 196 5.06 -0.94 9.97
N SER A 197 4.81 0.24 9.39
CA SER A 197 3.47 0.85 9.37
C SER A 197 2.46 0.05 8.56
N ALA A 198 2.86 -0.68 7.53
CA ALA A 198 1.96 -1.58 6.80
C ALA A 198 1.37 -2.66 7.72
N VAL A 199 2.16 -3.17 8.66
CA VAL A 199 1.70 -4.13 9.69
C VAL A 199 0.68 -3.48 10.64
N ARG A 200 0.84 -2.18 10.95
CA ARG A 200 -0.12 -1.42 11.77
C ARG A 200 -1.47 -1.29 11.07
N VAL A 201 -1.50 -1.09 9.75
CA VAL A 201 -2.77 -1.06 8.98
C VAL A 201 -3.50 -2.39 9.08
N ALA A 202 -2.80 -3.52 8.90
CA ALA A 202 -3.39 -4.86 9.02
C ALA A 202 -3.87 -5.16 10.45
N SER A 203 -3.09 -4.76 11.46
CA SER A 203 -3.49 -4.89 12.87
C SER A 203 -4.75 -4.07 13.19
N TYR A 204 -4.81 -2.83 12.71
CA TYR A 204 -5.98 -1.96 12.87
C TYR A 204 -7.22 -2.54 12.18
N ALA A 205 -7.08 -3.10 10.97
CA ALA A 205 -8.17 -3.78 10.27
C ALA A 205 -8.79 -4.90 11.14
N ARG A 206 -7.94 -5.76 11.71
CA ARG A 206 -8.39 -6.84 12.60
C ARG A 206 -9.09 -6.32 13.85
N GLN A 207 -8.54 -5.28 14.49
CA GLN A 207 -9.15 -4.64 15.66
C GLN A 207 -10.54 -4.04 15.35
N GLN A 208 -10.74 -3.58 14.12
CA GLN A 208 -12.01 -3.03 13.65
C GLN A 208 -12.96 -4.09 13.07
N GLY A 209 -12.57 -5.37 13.04
CA GLY A 209 -13.37 -6.44 12.46
C GLY A 209 -13.47 -6.38 10.92
N VAL A 210 -12.56 -5.67 10.26
CA VAL A 210 -12.46 -5.67 8.79
C VAL A 210 -11.72 -6.95 8.34
N PRO A 211 -12.29 -7.76 7.43
CA PRO A 211 -11.61 -8.91 6.86
C PRO A 211 -10.27 -8.53 6.21
N VAL A 212 -9.27 -9.41 6.36
CA VAL A 212 -7.92 -9.21 5.81
C VAL A 212 -7.50 -10.44 5.01
N THR A 213 -7.01 -10.22 3.79
CA THR A 213 -6.31 -11.23 2.97
C THR A 213 -4.89 -10.77 2.70
N HIS A 214 -3.88 -11.55 3.08
CA HIS A 214 -2.48 -11.26 2.80
C HIS A 214 -2.13 -11.74 1.40
N TYR A 215 -1.56 -10.84 0.60
CA TYR A 215 -1.20 -11.10 -0.78
C TYR A 215 0.21 -10.57 -1.04
N VAL A 216 1.19 -11.45 -0.80
CA VAL A 216 2.62 -11.16 -0.93
C VAL A 216 3.02 -11.27 -2.40
N TYR A 217 3.75 -10.28 -2.93
CA TYR A 217 4.01 -10.12 -4.36
C TYR A 217 4.58 -11.37 -5.04
N GLU A 218 5.39 -12.15 -4.32
CA GLU A 218 6.01 -13.40 -4.76
C GLU A 218 5.00 -14.45 -5.25
N VAL A 219 3.74 -14.44 -4.79
CA VAL A 219 2.70 -15.36 -5.32
C VAL A 219 2.40 -15.12 -6.80
N SER A 220 2.73 -13.92 -7.31
CA SER A 220 2.60 -13.57 -8.73
C SER A 220 3.55 -14.36 -9.64
N LYS A 221 4.47 -15.17 -9.09
CA LYS A 221 5.23 -16.17 -9.86
C LYS A 221 4.30 -17.22 -10.48
N GLU A 222 3.17 -17.50 -9.80
CA GLU A 222 2.04 -18.27 -10.32
C GLU A 222 0.81 -17.37 -10.45
N ALA A 223 0.89 -16.36 -11.32
CA ALA A 223 -0.09 -15.28 -11.44
C ALA A 223 -1.55 -15.75 -11.59
N VAL A 224 -1.83 -16.69 -12.50
CA VAL A 224 -3.20 -17.13 -12.77
C VAL A 224 -3.82 -17.85 -11.57
N SER A 225 -3.11 -18.80 -10.97
CA SER A 225 -3.61 -19.58 -9.84
C SER A 225 -3.78 -18.70 -8.60
N SER A 226 -2.78 -17.89 -8.26
CA SER A 226 -2.83 -16.99 -7.10
C SER A 226 -3.93 -15.95 -7.20
N VAL A 227 -4.15 -15.35 -8.38
CA VAL A 227 -5.25 -14.40 -8.59
C VAL A 227 -6.61 -15.08 -8.50
N ARG A 228 -6.77 -16.29 -9.04
CA ARG A 228 -8.03 -17.05 -8.94
C ARG A 228 -8.41 -17.26 -7.48
N VAL A 229 -7.45 -17.76 -6.67
CA VAL A 229 -7.66 -17.97 -5.23
C VAL A 229 -7.96 -16.66 -4.51
N LEU A 230 -7.27 -15.56 -4.85
CA LEU A 230 -7.57 -14.25 -4.28
C LEU A 230 -9.03 -13.86 -4.57
N PHE A 231 -9.49 -13.97 -5.81
CA PHE A 231 -10.86 -13.60 -6.20
C PHE A 231 -11.91 -14.47 -5.51
N ASP A 232 -11.64 -15.78 -5.38
CA ASP A 232 -12.49 -16.69 -4.61
C ASP A 232 -12.57 -16.26 -3.14
N ARG A 233 -11.43 -15.93 -2.52
CA ARG A 233 -11.35 -15.48 -1.13
C ARG A 233 -12.05 -14.15 -0.88
N LEU A 234 -12.08 -13.28 -1.89
CA LEU A 234 -12.78 -12.00 -1.87
C LEU A 234 -14.29 -12.12 -2.18
N GLY A 235 -14.78 -13.32 -2.53
CA GLY A 235 -16.18 -13.57 -2.89
C GLY A 235 -16.58 -13.03 -4.27
N ILE A 236 -15.62 -12.80 -5.15
CA ILE A 236 -15.80 -12.25 -6.51
C ILE A 236 -15.27 -13.20 -7.59
N SER A 237 -15.35 -14.50 -7.34
CA SER A 237 -14.93 -15.55 -8.27
C SER A 237 -15.55 -15.39 -9.67
N GLY A 238 -16.82 -14.98 -9.75
CA GLY A 238 -17.51 -14.72 -11.01
C GLY A 238 -16.93 -13.58 -11.86
N SER A 239 -16.09 -12.72 -11.28
CA SER A 239 -15.38 -11.64 -11.98
C SER A 239 -13.96 -12.04 -12.42
N PHE A 240 -13.49 -13.23 -12.02
CA PHE A 240 -12.18 -13.72 -12.45
C PHE A 240 -12.23 -14.14 -13.92
N THR A 241 -11.28 -13.64 -14.71
CA THR A 241 -10.99 -14.16 -16.04
C THR A 241 -9.48 -14.31 -16.21
N GLU A 242 -9.06 -15.37 -16.86
CA GLU A 242 -7.63 -15.60 -17.13
C GLU A 242 -7.05 -14.50 -18.03
N ASN A 243 -7.85 -14.00 -18.98
CA ASN A 243 -7.48 -12.87 -19.84
C ASN A 243 -7.16 -11.58 -19.05
N ALA A 244 -7.90 -11.29 -17.97
CA ALA A 244 -7.59 -10.14 -17.11
C ALA A 244 -6.23 -10.29 -16.41
N VAL A 245 -5.64 -11.49 -16.35
CA VAL A 245 -4.29 -11.74 -15.83
C VAL A 245 -3.26 -11.71 -16.95
N THR A 246 -3.53 -12.34 -18.09
CA THR A 246 -2.53 -12.65 -19.11
C THR A 246 -2.43 -11.64 -20.26
N SER A 247 -3.47 -10.82 -20.47
CA SER A 247 -3.65 -10.05 -21.70
C SER A 247 -4.19 -8.65 -21.44
N TRP A 248 -3.33 -7.70 -21.08
CA TRP A 248 -3.70 -6.28 -20.89
C TRP A 248 -3.62 -5.46 -22.18
N ARG A 249 -3.19 -6.07 -23.29
CA ARG A 249 -3.19 -5.47 -24.62
C ARG A 249 -4.16 -6.26 -25.50
N GLU A 250 -5.20 -5.61 -26.02
CA GLU A 250 -5.94 -6.20 -27.15
C GLU A 250 -5.13 -6.05 -28.45
N PRO A 251 -5.15 -7.04 -29.36
CA PRO A 251 -4.62 -6.87 -30.70
C PRO A 251 -5.41 -5.79 -31.44
N GLY A 252 -4.77 -4.66 -31.75
CA GLY A 252 -5.35 -3.59 -32.58
C GLY A 252 -5.59 -2.23 -31.92
N GLN A 253 -5.22 -2.03 -30.65
CA GLN A 253 -5.27 -0.71 -30.01
C GLN A 253 -3.87 -0.24 -29.59
N GLU A 254 -3.41 0.88 -30.16
CA GLU A 254 -2.11 1.51 -29.87
C GLU A 254 -2.01 2.11 -28.45
N GLN A 255 -3.06 2.04 -27.64
CA GLN A 255 -3.04 2.38 -26.22
C GLN A 255 -3.76 1.30 -25.43
N ALA A 256 -3.00 0.43 -24.76
CA ALA A 256 -3.52 -0.47 -23.75
C ALA A 256 -4.05 0.37 -22.56
N ASN A 257 -5.29 0.83 -22.64
CA ASN A 257 -5.91 1.60 -21.58
C ASN A 257 -6.30 0.63 -20.46
N ASN A 258 -5.69 0.81 -19.28
CA ASN A 258 -6.13 0.22 -18.02
C ASN A 258 -7.56 0.72 -17.73
N ALA A 259 -8.57 0.15 -18.39
CA ALA A 259 -9.80 0.83 -18.83
C ALA A 259 -10.64 1.50 -17.73
N ARG A 260 -10.40 1.17 -16.45
CA ARG A 260 -11.06 1.77 -15.29
C ARG A 260 -10.14 2.15 -14.13
N VAL A 261 -8.84 2.33 -14.39
CA VAL A 261 -7.93 2.88 -13.37
C VAL A 261 -8.13 4.39 -13.28
N ILE A 262 -8.49 4.88 -12.10
CA ILE A 262 -8.83 6.28 -11.84
C ILE A 262 -7.70 6.90 -11.02
N PHE A 263 -7.05 7.91 -11.59
CA PHE A 263 -5.99 8.67 -10.93
C PHE A 263 -6.56 9.95 -10.31
N PRO A 264 -6.31 10.21 -9.02
CA PRO A 264 -6.72 11.45 -8.38
C PRO A 264 -5.89 12.62 -8.94
N SER A 265 -6.44 13.82 -8.81
CA SER A 265 -5.60 15.02 -8.86
C SER A 265 -4.71 15.06 -7.62
N GLU A 266 -3.44 15.40 -7.79
CA GLU A 266 -2.49 15.61 -6.69
C GLU A 266 -1.54 16.78 -7.02
N ALA A 267 -0.91 17.34 -5.98
CA ALA A 267 0.13 18.36 -6.15
C ALA A 267 1.26 17.92 -7.09
N ALA A 268 1.66 18.84 -7.99
CA ALA A 268 2.59 18.55 -9.09
C ALA A 268 3.95 18.03 -8.63
N ILE A 269 4.41 18.42 -7.43
CA ILE A 269 5.68 17.95 -6.84
C ILE A 269 5.72 16.43 -6.62
N TYR A 270 4.56 15.79 -6.49
CA TYR A 270 4.45 14.35 -6.30
C TYR A 270 4.31 13.55 -7.61
N LYS A 271 4.08 14.23 -8.73
CA LYS A 271 3.99 13.58 -10.04
C LYS A 271 5.38 13.10 -10.46
N VAL A 272 5.50 11.79 -10.70
CA VAL A 272 6.73 11.18 -11.21
C VAL A 272 6.48 10.66 -12.62
N PRO A 273 7.13 11.25 -13.65
CA PRO A 273 7.04 10.72 -15.01
C PRO A 273 7.49 9.26 -15.07
N ASN A 274 6.78 8.43 -15.85
CA ASN A 274 7.13 7.03 -16.08
C ASN A 274 7.23 6.15 -14.81
N LEU A 275 6.52 6.53 -13.74
CA LEU A 275 6.44 5.72 -12.52
C LEU A 275 5.70 4.39 -12.75
N HIS A 276 4.78 4.38 -13.73
CA HIS A 276 3.99 3.23 -14.13
C HIS A 276 4.62 2.56 -15.34
N THR A 277 4.84 1.25 -15.25
CA THR A 277 5.32 0.41 -16.35
C THR A 277 4.17 0.11 -17.31
N SER A 278 4.46 0.07 -18.62
CA SER A 278 3.52 -0.35 -19.67
C SER A 278 3.48 -1.87 -19.81
N ASP A 279 3.22 -2.55 -18.68
CA ASP A 279 3.14 -4.00 -18.63
C ASP A 279 1.97 -4.51 -19.49
N SER A 280 2.15 -5.68 -20.11
CA SER A 280 1.12 -6.31 -20.95
C SER A 280 0.34 -7.42 -20.23
N ALA A 281 0.68 -7.70 -18.97
CA ALA A 281 0.08 -8.76 -18.16
C ALA A 281 0.47 -8.59 -16.68
N TYR A 282 -0.27 -9.25 -15.79
CA TYR A 282 0.08 -9.38 -14.38
C TYR A 282 1.22 -10.40 -14.22
N ARG A 283 2.43 -9.94 -13.84
CA ARG A 283 3.60 -10.81 -13.69
C ARG A 283 4.50 -10.40 -12.53
N TYR A 284 5.13 -11.41 -11.93
CA TYR A 284 6.22 -11.18 -10.99
C TYR A 284 7.46 -10.62 -11.70
N GLN A 285 7.96 -9.49 -11.20
CA GLN A 285 9.21 -8.89 -11.64
C GLN A 285 10.26 -9.01 -10.54
N ARG A 286 11.19 -9.94 -10.73
CA ARG A 286 12.36 -10.06 -9.85
C ARG A 286 13.20 -8.79 -9.95
N ARG A 287 13.70 -8.30 -8.82
CA ARG A 287 14.68 -7.20 -8.78
C ARG A 287 16.04 -7.75 -8.39
N VAL A 288 17.07 -7.17 -8.99
CA VAL A 288 18.46 -7.43 -8.62
C VAL A 288 18.74 -6.68 -7.33
N THR A 289 19.23 -7.38 -6.32
CA THR A 289 19.50 -6.82 -4.97
C THR A 289 20.99 -6.60 -4.72
N THR A 290 21.86 -6.92 -5.67
CA THR A 290 23.33 -6.78 -5.54
C THR A 290 23.80 -5.33 -5.41
N SER A 291 22.93 -4.36 -5.70
CA SER A 291 23.21 -2.94 -5.49
C SER A 291 23.03 -2.50 -4.03
N LEU A 292 22.45 -3.35 -3.18
CA LEU A 292 22.28 -3.04 -1.76
C LEU A 292 23.55 -3.41 -0.99
N SER A 293 23.97 -2.51 -0.10
CA SER A 293 25.08 -2.74 0.82
C SER A 293 24.66 -3.66 1.98
N GLN A 294 25.64 -4.35 2.57
CA GLN A 294 25.41 -5.18 3.76
C GLN A 294 24.81 -4.35 4.92
N ALA A 295 25.28 -3.12 5.11
CA ALA A 295 24.77 -2.23 6.15
C ALA A 295 23.26 -1.93 5.99
N GLN A 296 22.77 -1.79 4.75
CA GLN A 296 21.34 -1.62 4.49
C GLN A 296 20.55 -2.88 4.83
N LEU A 297 21.06 -4.05 4.48
CA LEU A 297 20.43 -5.33 4.79
C LEU A 297 20.37 -5.56 6.31
N ASP A 298 21.45 -5.25 7.02
CA ASP A 298 21.51 -5.39 8.48
C ASP A 298 20.50 -4.46 9.18
N VAL A 299 20.26 -3.26 8.63
CA VAL A 299 19.21 -2.35 9.13
C VAL A 299 17.82 -2.98 9.02
N LEU A 300 17.52 -3.70 7.93
CA LEU A 300 16.23 -4.38 7.77
C LEU A 300 16.02 -5.48 8.81
N GLU A 301 17.08 -6.23 9.14
CA GLU A 301 17.03 -7.25 10.18
C GLU A 301 16.86 -6.61 11.56
N ARG A 302 17.75 -5.69 11.96
CA ARG A 302 17.73 -5.06 13.29
C ARG A 302 16.44 -4.30 13.59
N CYS A 303 15.85 -3.65 12.58
CA CYS A 303 14.59 -2.91 12.75
C CYS A 303 13.34 -3.83 12.72
N GLY A 304 13.50 -5.13 12.49
CA GLY A 304 12.40 -6.10 12.45
C GLY A 304 11.57 -6.07 11.15
N VAL A 305 12.10 -5.51 10.06
CA VAL A 305 11.42 -5.50 8.74
C VAL A 305 11.32 -6.92 8.18
N ASN A 306 12.37 -7.72 8.34
CA ASN A 306 12.40 -9.10 7.88
C ASN A 306 11.44 -9.99 8.68
N ASP A 307 11.30 -9.78 9.99
CA ASP A 307 10.29 -10.46 10.82
C ASP A 307 8.87 -10.13 10.39
N ALA A 308 8.59 -8.85 10.15
CA ALA A 308 7.29 -8.40 9.63
C ALA A 308 6.95 -9.09 8.30
N TYR A 309 7.93 -9.20 7.40
CA TYR A 309 7.75 -9.89 6.13
C TYR A 309 7.53 -11.40 6.31
N ARG A 310 8.30 -12.08 7.18
CA ARG A 310 8.09 -13.50 7.52
C ARG A 310 6.66 -13.75 8.00
N ALA A 311 6.14 -12.89 8.88
CA ALA A 311 4.76 -12.99 9.36
C ALA A 311 3.73 -12.78 8.23
N SER A 312 4.01 -11.87 7.29
CA SER A 312 3.18 -11.61 6.11
C SER A 312 3.14 -12.83 5.17
N VAL A 313 4.29 -13.47 4.93
CA VAL A 313 4.40 -14.71 4.15
C VAL A 313 3.58 -15.82 4.79
N ALA A 314 3.75 -16.06 6.10
CA ALA A 314 3.00 -17.08 6.82
C ALA A 314 1.47 -16.84 6.77
N ALA A 315 1.05 -15.58 6.85
CA ALA A 315 -0.35 -15.21 6.69
C ALA A 315 -0.85 -15.40 5.26
N CYS A 316 -0.05 -15.06 4.25
CA CYS A 316 -0.38 -15.26 2.84
C CYS A 316 -0.55 -16.75 2.49
N VAL A 317 0.33 -17.61 3.00
CA VAL A 317 0.22 -19.07 2.86
C VAL A 317 -1.12 -19.57 3.40
N ARG A 318 -1.54 -19.11 4.59
CA ARG A 318 -2.85 -19.48 5.17
C ARG A 318 -4.03 -18.90 4.39
N ASP A 319 -3.95 -17.63 3.99
CA ASP A 319 -5.05 -16.93 3.36
C ASP A 319 -5.32 -17.41 1.92
N LEU A 320 -4.30 -17.90 1.23
CA LEU A 320 -4.37 -18.46 -0.12
C LEU A 320 -4.32 -20.00 -0.13
N ASP A 321 -4.39 -20.65 1.04
CA ASP A 321 -4.37 -22.11 1.20
C ASP A 321 -3.24 -22.80 0.40
N LEU A 322 -2.03 -22.22 0.46
CA LEU A 322 -0.90 -22.72 -0.31
C LEU A 322 -0.33 -23.99 0.34
N ASN A 323 -0.24 -25.08 -0.43
CA ASN A 323 0.41 -26.29 0.05
C ASN A 323 1.92 -26.07 0.28
N ALA A 324 2.57 -27.00 0.98
CA ALA A 324 3.99 -26.88 1.33
C ALA A 324 4.93 -26.78 0.11
N ALA A 325 4.65 -27.53 -0.97
CA ALA A 325 5.48 -27.53 -2.18
C ALA A 325 5.39 -26.19 -2.93
N THR A 326 4.17 -25.69 -3.15
CA THR A 326 3.93 -24.37 -3.75
C THR A 326 4.51 -23.26 -2.88
N SER A 327 4.33 -23.33 -1.56
CA SER A 327 4.91 -22.37 -0.63
C SER A 327 6.44 -22.34 -0.74
N ALA A 328 7.11 -23.50 -0.70
CA ALA A 328 8.56 -23.60 -0.84
C ALA A 328 9.06 -23.05 -2.19
N HIS A 329 8.34 -23.32 -3.28
CA HIS A 329 8.63 -22.77 -4.59
C HIS A 329 8.52 -21.23 -4.64
N LEU A 330 7.45 -20.68 -4.06
CA LEU A 330 7.15 -19.24 -4.11
C LEU A 330 8.04 -18.43 -3.17
N PHE A 331 8.32 -18.92 -1.97
CA PHE A 331 8.96 -18.13 -0.91
C PHE A 331 10.35 -18.62 -0.50
N GLY A 332 10.74 -19.85 -0.86
CA GLY A 332 12.07 -20.39 -0.57
C GLY A 332 12.44 -20.33 0.92
N GLU A 333 13.62 -19.79 1.22
CA GLU A 333 14.21 -19.70 2.57
C GLU A 333 13.36 -18.92 3.59
N TRP A 334 12.43 -18.08 3.14
CA TRP A 334 11.54 -17.32 4.02
C TRP A 334 10.52 -18.19 4.78
N LEU A 335 10.35 -19.46 4.39
CA LEU A 335 9.53 -20.43 5.12
C LEU A 335 10.32 -21.26 6.13
N ALA A 336 11.63 -21.46 5.91
CA ALA A 336 12.45 -22.36 6.71
C ALA A 336 12.79 -21.81 8.11
N THR A 337 12.53 -20.54 8.36
CA THR A 337 12.83 -19.84 9.62
C THR A 337 11.58 -19.42 10.41
N ALA A 338 10.39 -19.88 10.00
CA ALA A 338 9.10 -19.57 10.65
C ALA A 338 8.55 -20.72 11.52
N ALA A 339 9.36 -21.74 11.82
CA ALA A 339 9.00 -22.92 12.62
C ALA A 339 9.47 -22.79 14.07
#